data_AF-A0A6L7Z3C0-F1
#
_entry.id   AF-A0A6L7Z3C0-F1
#
_cell.length_a   1.000
_cell.length_b   1.000
_cell.length_c   1.000
_cell.angle_alpha   90.00
_cell.angle_beta   90.00
_cell.angle_gamma   90.00
#
_symmetry.space_group_name_H-M   'P 1'
#
loop_
_entity.id
_entity.type
_entity.pdbx_description
1 polymer ?
#
loop_
_entity_poly.entity_id
_entity_poly.type
_entity_poly.pdbx_seq_one_letter_code
_entity_poly.pdbx_strand_id
1 'polypeptide(L)'
;MADRGQLERWAKEHDRAMLAVAARYAGPSTTAEDIRQSALLTVLQKLEEIGEVSSPKGLLLGYVKNVGRNHLKKRERRAAILQA
;
A
#
# COMPACT_ATOMS: atom_id res chain seq x y z
N MET A 1 4.75 -22.15 -1.63
CA MET A 1 3.83 -21.19 -2.28
C MET A 1 3.35 -20.25 -1.19
N ALA A 2 3.34 -18.93 -1.45
CA ALA A 2 2.84 -17.99 -0.45
C ALA A 2 1.31 -18.10 -0.38
N ASP A 3 0.80 -18.42 0.80
CA ASP A 3 -0.64 -18.54 1.04
C ASP A 3 -1.19 -17.28 1.73
N ARG A 4 -2.51 -17.11 1.69
CA ARG A 4 -3.20 -15.98 2.35
C ARG A 4 -2.80 -15.83 3.82
N GLY A 5 -2.61 -16.93 4.55
CA GLY A 5 -2.21 -16.91 5.95
C GLY A 5 -0.82 -16.33 6.16
N GLN A 6 0.10 -16.54 5.22
CA GLN A 6 1.43 -15.92 5.24
C GLN A 6 1.34 -14.40 5.10
N LEU A 7 0.51 -13.90 4.17
CA LEU A 7 0.28 -12.46 4.03
C LEU A 7 -0.34 -11.86 5.30
N GLU A 8 -1.31 -12.54 5.91
CA GLU A 8 -1.94 -12.08 7.17
C GLU A 8 -0.90 -11.96 8.31
N ARG A 9 0.03 -12.92 8.41
CA ARG A 9 1.14 -12.85 9.38
C ARG A 9 2.06 -11.67 9.11
N TRP A 10 2.52 -11.49 7.88
CA TRP A 10 3.39 -10.37 7.50
C TRP A 10 2.71 -9.01 7.72
N ALA A 11 1.42 -8.91 7.36
CA ALA A 11 0.63 -7.71 7.55
C ALA A 11 0.52 -7.36 9.03
N LYS A 12 0.19 -8.33 9.89
CA LYS A 12 0.11 -8.13 11.34
C LYS A 12 1.46 -7.74 11.96
N GLU A 13 2.54 -8.38 11.53
CA GLU A 13 3.89 -8.12 12.02
C GLU A 13 4.38 -6.71 11.67
N HIS A 14 4.01 -6.21 10.48
CA HIS A 14 4.52 -4.94 9.95
C HIS A 14 3.47 -3.82 9.90
N ASP A 15 2.31 -4.01 10.51
CA ASP A 15 1.16 -3.09 10.43
C ASP A 15 1.52 -1.65 10.80
N ARG A 16 2.21 -1.46 11.94
CA ARG A 16 2.65 -0.13 12.40
C ARG A 16 3.58 0.55 11.39
N ALA A 17 4.50 -0.20 10.79
CA ALA A 17 5.43 0.34 9.80
C ALA A 17 4.70 0.72 8.50
N MET A 18 3.73 -0.10 8.08
CA MET A 18 2.89 0.19 6.93
C MET A 18 2.06 1.46 7.14
N LEU A 19 1.39 1.59 8.30
CA LEU A 19 0.63 2.79 8.65
C LEU A 19 1.51 4.05 8.71
N ALA A 20 2.70 3.96 9.30
CA ALA A 20 3.65 5.07 9.35
C ALA A 20 4.07 5.55 7.95
N VAL A 21 4.32 4.61 7.02
CA VAL A 21 4.62 4.97 5.62
C VAL A 21 3.38 5.51 4.91
N ALA A 22 2.21 4.91 5.12
CA ALA A 22 0.96 5.33 4.51
C ALA A 22 0.54 6.74 4.92
N ALA A 23 0.75 7.12 6.18
CA ALA A 23 0.46 8.44 6.72
C ALA A 23 1.15 9.58 5.97
N ARG A 24 2.32 9.32 5.37
CA ARG A 24 3.07 10.30 4.54
C ARG A 24 2.36 10.67 3.24
N TYR A 25 1.38 9.87 2.81
CA TYR A 25 0.63 10.04 1.56
C TYR A 25 -0.85 10.32 1.81
N ALA A 26 -1.31 10.24 3.06
CA ALA A 26 -2.69 10.53 3.41
C ALA A 26 -3.06 11.98 3.06
N GLY A 27 -4.34 12.21 2.85
CA GLY A 27 -4.87 13.51 2.50
C GLY A 27 -6.35 13.63 2.81
N PRO A 28 -7.00 14.74 2.41
CA PRO A 28 -8.38 15.04 2.80
C PRO A 28 -9.41 13.95 2.45
N SER A 29 -9.16 13.19 1.38
CA SER A 29 -10.07 12.17 0.86
C SER A 29 -9.50 10.75 0.85
N THR A 30 -8.34 10.53 1.50
CA THR A 30 -7.70 9.21 1.55
C THR A 30 -6.91 9.10 2.84
N THR A 31 -7.30 8.18 3.71
CA THR A 31 -6.65 7.94 4.98
C THR A 31 -5.40 7.06 4.82
N ALA A 32 -4.55 7.02 5.85
CA ALA A 32 -3.43 6.09 5.91
C ALA A 32 -3.91 4.62 5.87
N GLU A 33 -5.06 4.35 6.48
CA GLU A 33 -5.68 3.03 6.48
C GLU A 33 -6.11 2.61 5.08
N ASP A 34 -6.78 3.49 4.32
CA ASP A 34 -7.22 3.20 2.95
C ASP A 34 -6.04 2.79 2.05
N ILE A 35 -4.92 3.52 2.18
CA ILE A 35 -3.68 3.26 1.43
C ILE A 35 -3.09 1.91 1.84
N ARG A 36 -3.02 1.62 3.15
CA ARG A 36 -2.53 0.34 3.67
C ARG A 36 -3.40 -0.82 3.20
N GLN A 37 -4.72 -0.71 3.31
CA GLN A 37 -5.67 -1.74 2.89
C GLN A 37 -5.58 -1.99 1.39
N SER A 38 -5.54 -0.93 0.58
CA SER A 38 -5.37 -1.03 -0.88
C SER A 38 -4.04 -1.71 -1.27
N ALA A 39 -2.96 -1.44 -0.53
CA ALA A 39 -1.68 -2.12 -0.72
C ALA A 39 -1.78 -3.62 -0.39
N LEU A 40 -2.39 -4.00 0.73
CA LEU A 40 -2.59 -5.40 1.11
C LEU A 40 -3.46 -6.14 0.10
N LEU A 41 -4.54 -5.53 -0.38
CA LEU A 41 -5.39 -6.10 -1.43
C LEU A 41 -4.61 -6.33 -2.73
N THR A 42 -3.75 -5.37 -3.10
CA THR A 42 -2.90 -5.52 -4.29
C THR A 42 -1.89 -6.67 -4.13
N VAL A 43 -1.30 -6.81 -2.94
CA VAL A 43 -0.38 -7.93 -2.65
C VAL A 43 -1.13 -9.26 -2.67
N LEU A 44 -2.32 -9.32 -2.08
CA LEU A 44 -3.15 -10.53 -2.07
C LEU A 44 -3.51 -10.98 -3.48
N GLN A 45 -3.90 -10.05 -4.36
CA GLN A 45 -4.22 -10.33 -5.76
C GLN A 45 -3.03 -10.88 -6.57
N LYS A 46 -1.81 -10.54 -6.18
CA LYS A 46 -0.58 -10.91 -6.87
C LYS A 46 0.23 -11.97 -6.14
N LEU A 47 -0.31 -12.55 -5.08
CA LEU A 47 0.46 -13.36 -4.14
C LEU A 47 1.09 -14.58 -4.80
N GLU A 48 0.39 -15.18 -5.76
CA GLU A 48 0.88 -16.32 -6.55
C GLU A 48 2.00 -15.93 -7.52
N GLU A 49 2.03 -14.68 -8.00
CA GLU A 49 3.04 -14.15 -8.93
C GLU A 49 4.31 -13.67 -8.23
N ILE A 50 4.20 -13.25 -6.96
CA ILE A 50 5.29 -12.62 -6.19
C ILE A 50 6.48 -13.56 -5.96
N GLY A 51 6.28 -14.88 -6.06
CA GLY A 51 7.35 -15.87 -5.91
C GLY A 51 7.97 -15.86 -4.52
N GLU A 52 9.30 -16.07 -4.45
CA GLU A 52 10.03 -16.07 -3.19
C GLU A 52 10.33 -14.64 -2.70
N VAL A 53 10.02 -14.37 -1.42
CA VAL A 53 10.14 -13.03 -0.82
C VAL A 53 11.29 -13.02 0.19
N SER A 54 12.38 -12.34 -0.16
CA SER A 54 13.55 -12.18 0.73
C SER A 54 13.31 -11.21 1.90
N SER A 55 12.38 -10.26 1.75
CA SER A 55 12.02 -9.31 2.80
C SER A 55 10.52 -8.96 2.77
N PRO A 56 9.69 -9.59 3.62
CA PRO A 56 8.27 -9.28 3.72
C PRO A 56 7.99 -7.80 4.01
N LYS A 57 8.76 -7.21 4.94
CA LYS A 57 8.71 -5.78 5.24
C LYS A 57 8.99 -4.93 4.00
N GLY A 58 10.08 -5.22 3.28
CA GLY A 58 10.45 -4.47 2.08
C GLY A 58 9.36 -4.52 1.00
N LEU A 59 8.80 -5.70 0.76
CA LEU A 59 7.68 -5.92 -0.15
C LEU A 59 6.47 -5.06 0.24
N LEU A 60 5.98 -5.20 1.48
CA LEU A 60 4.79 -4.50 1.96
C LEU A 60 4.94 -2.97 1.93
N LEU A 61 6.07 -2.45 2.42
CA LEU A 61 6.35 -1.02 2.40
C LEU A 61 6.47 -0.48 0.96
N GLY A 62 7.00 -1.28 0.04
CA GLY A 62 7.04 -0.97 -1.39
C GLY A 62 5.64 -0.78 -1.98
N TYR A 63 4.72 -1.71 -1.71
CA TYR A 63 3.33 -1.60 -2.16
C TYR A 63 2.61 -0.40 -1.54
N VAL A 64 2.76 -0.16 -0.23
CA VAL A 64 2.19 1.02 0.44
C VAL A 64 2.68 2.32 -0.21
N LYS A 65 3.99 2.43 -0.47
CA LYS A 65 4.59 3.59 -1.14
C LYS A 65 4.03 3.79 -2.55
N ASN A 66 3.85 2.71 -3.31
CA ASN A 66 3.33 2.78 -4.67
C ASN A 66 1.86 3.20 -4.70
N VAL A 67 1.01 2.62 -3.83
CA VAL A 67 -0.38 3.03 -3.67
C VAL A 67 -0.46 4.50 -3.24
N GLY A 68 0.29 4.88 -2.19
CA GLY A 68 0.29 6.26 -1.69
C GLY A 68 0.68 7.29 -2.74
N ARG A 69 1.72 7.02 -3.54
CA ARG A 69 2.11 7.86 -4.68
C ARG A 69 1.01 7.98 -5.73
N ASN A 70 0.30 6.90 -6.02
CA ASN A 70 -0.80 6.92 -6.98
C ASN A 70 -1.97 7.78 -6.48
N HIS A 71 -2.30 7.74 -5.18
CA HIS A 71 -3.29 8.63 -4.59
C HIS A 71 -2.86 10.10 -4.68
N LEU A 72 -1.60 10.40 -4.34
CA LEU A 72 -1.04 11.76 -4.46
C LEU A 72 -1.14 12.29 -5.90
N LYS A 73 -0.68 11.51 -6.89
CA LYS A 73 -0.77 11.87 -8.31
C LYS A 73 -2.21 12.06 -8.80
N LYS A 74 -3.17 11.27 -8.29
CA LYS A 74 -4.59 11.44 -8.62
C LYS A 74 -5.14 12.73 -8.03
N ARG A 75 -4.75 13.08 -6.81
CA ARG A 75 -5.13 14.34 -6.15
C ARG A 75 -4.61 15.56 -6.92
N GLU A 76 -3.33 15.56 -7.26
CA GLU A 76 -2.69 16.64 -8.02
C GLU A 76 -3.36 16.84 -9.38
N ARG A 77 -3.65 15.75 -10.11
CA ARG A 77 -4.38 15.82 -11.38
C ARG A 77 -5.79 16.42 -11.24
N ARG A 78 -6.53 16.05 -10.19
CA ARG A 78 -7.87 16.63 -9.94
C ARG A 78 -7.80 18.11 -9.61
N ALA A 79 -6.81 18.54 -8.82
CA ALA A 79 -6.61 19.94 -8.50
C ALA A 79 -6.26 20.78 -9.75
N ALA A 80 -5.41 20.24 -10.63
CA ALA A 80 -5.07 20.90 -11.89
C ALA A 80 -6.28 21.10 -12.82
N ILE A 81 -7.19 20.11 -12.90
CA ILE A 81 -8.42 20.22 -13.70
C ILE A 81 -9.36 21.30 -13.15
N LEU A 82 -9.44 21.46 -11.82
CA LEU A 82 -10.31 22.49 -11.20
C LEU A 82 -9.77 23.92 -11.33
N GLN A 83 -8.48 24.08 -11.67
CA GLN A 83 -7.83 25.38 -11.84
C GLN A 83 -7.73 25.81 -13.32
N ALA A 84 -8.05 24.91 -14.25
CA ALA A 84 -8.07 25.15 -15.69
C ALA A 84 -9.47 25.56 -16.16
#